data_AF-G0QVP0-F1
#
_entry.id   AF-G0QVP0-F1
#
_cell.length_a   1.000
_cell.length_b   1.000
_cell.length_c   1.000
_cell.angle_alpha   90.00
_cell.angle_beta   90.00
_cell.angle_gamma   90.00
#
_symmetry.space_group_name_H-M   'P 1'
#
loop_
_entity.id
_entity.type
_entity.pdbx_description
1 polymer ?
#
loop_
_entity_poly.entity_id
_entity_poly.type
_entity_poly.pdbx_seq_one_letter_code
_entity_poly.pdbx_strand_id
1 'polypeptide(L)'
;MMSGSKNNVVEQKILDTMPITLEPAKIFYPDILENLISRQKSLKLFMCVVFGYTGATTSGKMPLREFTDSIVSTAKYIMNQVIEFINSNQKWDAKVSKKRNLQYYKKNQQKVIYGDTDSVFVNLKGRSMQEAVKIGKEISKEYTGNYIENEDDPIKFESKGMIGFII
;
A
#
# COMPACT_ATOMS: atom_id res chain seq x y z
N MET A 1 1.93 -18.55 -21.31
CA MET A 1 1.07 -19.55 -20.66
C MET A 1 1.86 -20.22 -19.55
N MET A 2 1.81 -19.69 -18.32
CA MET A 2 2.23 -20.44 -17.13
C MET A 2 0.97 -20.67 -16.33
N SER A 3 0.39 -21.86 -16.52
CA SER A 3 -0.79 -22.32 -15.81
C SER A 3 -0.49 -22.42 -14.32
N GLY A 4 -1.45 -21.97 -13.51
CA GLY A 4 -1.36 -21.96 -12.06
C GLY A 4 -0.92 -23.29 -11.45
N SER A 5 0.03 -23.19 -10.52
CA SER A 5 0.32 -24.24 -9.56
C SER A 5 -0.38 -23.89 -8.25
N LYS A 6 -1.47 -24.61 -7.95
CA LYS A 6 -2.29 -24.53 -6.72
C LYS A 6 -1.53 -25.07 -5.49
N ASN A 7 -0.23 -24.81 -5.36
CA ASN A 7 0.65 -25.47 -4.39
C ASN A 7 1.27 -24.55 -3.32
N ASN A 8 0.85 -23.29 -3.17
CA ASN A 8 1.31 -22.43 -2.07
C ASN A 8 0.42 -22.61 -0.82
N VAL A 9 0.39 -23.84 -0.31
CA VAL A 9 -0.58 -24.28 0.71
C VAL A 9 -0.39 -23.60 2.07
N VAL A 10 0.80 -23.15 2.43
CA VAL A 10 1.07 -22.60 3.78
C VAL A 10 0.85 -21.08 3.84
N GLU A 11 1.41 -20.33 2.90
CA GLU A 11 1.28 -18.87 2.88
C GLU A 11 -0.15 -18.42 2.58
N GLN A 12 -0.81 -19.04 1.58
CA GLN A 12 -2.21 -18.74 1.28
C GLN A 12 -3.11 -19.09 2.47
N LYS A 13 -2.92 -20.25 3.13
CA LYS A 13 -3.71 -20.58 4.33
C LYS A 13 -3.54 -19.59 5.47
N ILE A 14 -2.33 -19.04 5.64
CA ILE A 14 -2.11 -18.03 6.68
C ILE A 14 -2.72 -16.69 6.27
N LEU A 15 -2.61 -16.31 4.98
CA LEU A 15 -3.27 -15.14 4.43
C LEU A 15 -4.79 -15.26 4.50
N ASP A 16 -5.38 -16.43 4.29
CA ASP A 16 -6.82 -16.69 4.38
C ASP A 16 -7.35 -16.66 5.83
N THR A 17 -6.48 -16.96 6.80
CA THR A 17 -6.83 -16.92 8.24
C THR A 17 -6.65 -15.53 8.86
N MET A 18 -5.84 -14.65 8.26
CA MET A 18 -5.65 -13.26 8.71
C MET A 18 -6.86 -12.30 8.54
N PRO A 19 -7.73 -12.41 7.52
CA PRO A 19 -8.91 -11.58 7.36
C PRO A 19 -10.12 -12.11 8.14
N ILE A 20 -9.98 -13.19 8.94
CA ILE A 20 -11.06 -13.63 9.83
C ILE A 20 -11.52 -12.41 10.64
N THR A 21 -12.79 -12.11 10.40
CA THR A 21 -13.30 -10.79 10.13
C THR A 21 -13.45 -9.97 11.39
N LEU A 22 -12.53 -9.02 11.59
CA LEU A 22 -12.60 -8.06 12.70
C LEU A 22 -13.85 -7.17 12.60
N GLU A 23 -14.43 -6.95 11.42
CA GLU A 23 -15.62 -6.11 11.24
C GLU A 23 -16.89 -6.65 11.93
N PRO A 24 -17.35 -7.89 11.66
CA PRO A 24 -18.45 -8.48 12.42
C PRO A 24 -18.05 -8.75 13.88
N ALA A 25 -16.79 -9.14 14.17
CA ALA A 25 -16.36 -9.36 15.54
C ALA A 25 -16.40 -8.08 16.40
N LYS A 26 -16.10 -6.91 15.82
CA LYS A 26 -16.25 -5.60 16.48
C LYS A 26 -17.70 -5.29 16.89
N ILE A 27 -18.67 -5.81 16.14
CA ILE A 27 -20.10 -5.55 16.36
C ILE A 27 -20.69 -6.56 17.34
N PHE A 28 -20.33 -7.84 17.22
CA PHE A 28 -21.00 -8.93 17.93
C PHE A 28 -20.27 -9.42 19.19
N TYR A 29 -18.95 -9.27 19.27
CA TYR A 29 -18.17 -9.89 20.36
C TYR A 29 -17.03 -8.97 20.85
N PRO A 30 -17.34 -7.89 21.58
CA PRO A 30 -16.33 -6.97 22.10
C PRO A 30 -15.34 -7.66 23.06
N ASP A 31 -15.80 -8.67 23.82
CA ASP A 31 -15.00 -9.33 24.86
C ASP A 31 -13.84 -10.18 24.29
N ILE A 32 -13.98 -10.70 23.06
CA ILE A 32 -12.92 -11.49 22.39
C ILE A 32 -12.15 -10.68 21.36
N LEU A 33 -12.57 -9.44 21.08
CA LEU A 33 -12.00 -8.61 20.03
C LEU A 33 -10.49 -8.37 20.26
N GLU A 34 -10.09 -8.09 21.48
CA GLU A 34 -8.68 -7.87 21.83
C GLU A 34 -7.81 -9.10 21.56
N ASN A 35 -8.33 -10.30 21.87
CA ASN A 35 -7.67 -11.56 21.59
C ASN A 35 -7.53 -11.81 20.08
N LEU A 36 -8.59 -11.52 19.31
CA LEU A 36 -8.55 -11.66 17.84
C LEU A 36 -7.56 -10.69 17.20
N ILE A 37 -7.53 -9.43 17.64
CA ILE A 37 -6.54 -8.43 17.19
C ILE A 37 -5.13 -8.88 17.54
N SER A 38 -4.91 -9.41 18.74
CA SER A 38 -3.59 -9.90 19.17
C SER A 38 -3.11 -11.08 18.35
N ARG A 39 -4.00 -12.02 18.00
CA ARG A 39 -3.71 -13.14 17.09
C ARG A 39 -3.39 -12.67 15.67
N GLN A 40 -4.11 -11.67 15.15
CA GLN A 40 -3.80 -11.11 13.84
C GLN A 40 -2.42 -10.43 13.84
N LYS A 41 -2.11 -9.66 14.89
CA LYS A 41 -0.80 -9.01 15.05
C LYS A 41 0.33 -10.03 15.12
N SER A 42 0.15 -11.13 15.85
CA SER A 42 1.19 -12.17 15.95
C SER A 42 1.41 -12.89 14.62
N LEU A 43 0.35 -13.17 13.85
CA LEU A 43 0.46 -13.74 12.50
C LEU A 43 1.18 -12.79 11.53
N LYS A 44 0.86 -11.49 11.59
CA LYS A 44 1.57 -10.47 10.79
C LYS A 44 3.06 -10.42 11.15
N LEU A 45 3.40 -10.46 12.44
CA LEU A 45 4.79 -10.46 12.89
C LEU A 45 5.52 -11.74 12.45
N PHE A 46 4.86 -12.90 12.54
CA PHE A 46 5.43 -14.17 12.08
C PHE A 46 5.83 -14.10 10.60
N MET A 47 4.97 -13.52 9.75
CA MET A 47 5.28 -13.32 8.33
C MET A 47 6.48 -12.39 8.10
N CYS A 48 6.57 -11.28 8.84
CA CYS A 48 7.75 -10.40 8.80
C CYS A 48 9.04 -11.15 9.19
N VAL A 49 8.98 -12.03 10.19
CA VAL A 49 10.12 -12.84 10.63
C VAL A 49 10.51 -13.86 9.57
N VAL A 50 9.55 -14.54 8.92
CA VAL A 50 9.84 -15.48 7.82
C VAL A 50 10.57 -14.77 6.69
N PHE A 51 10.10 -13.59 6.27
CA PHE A 51 10.80 -12.77 5.29
C PHE A 51 12.24 -12.43 5.73
N GLY A 52 12.41 -11.94 6.97
CA GLY A 52 13.74 -11.61 7.51
C GLY A 52 14.68 -12.82 7.63
N TYR A 53 14.15 -14.00 7.94
CA TYR A 53 14.91 -15.24 8.03
C TYR A 53 15.54 -15.63 6.69
N THR A 54 14.83 -15.42 5.57
CA THR A 54 15.39 -15.67 4.23
C THR A 54 16.57 -14.75 3.89
N GLY A 55 16.61 -13.53 4.43
CA GLY A 55 17.69 -12.56 4.18
C GLY A 55 18.89 -12.66 5.14
N ALA A 56 18.81 -13.47 6.21
CA ALA A 56 19.79 -13.47 7.29
C ALA A 56 21.08 -14.24 6.93
N THR A 57 22.06 -13.57 6.33
CA THR A 57 23.31 -14.20 5.87
C THR A 57 24.31 -14.56 6.98
N THR A 58 24.30 -13.85 8.11
CA THR A 58 25.35 -14.00 9.15
C THR A 58 25.02 -15.07 10.20
N SER A 59 23.74 -15.33 10.47
CA SER A 59 23.29 -16.26 11.51
C SER A 59 22.13 -17.17 11.07
N GLY A 60 21.67 -17.05 9.82
CA GLY A 60 20.58 -17.86 9.28
C GLY A 60 21.01 -19.28 8.99
N LYS A 61 20.15 -20.26 9.28
CA LYS A 61 20.41 -21.67 8.98
C LYS A 61 20.03 -22.06 7.54
N MET A 62 19.34 -21.18 6.80
CA MET A 62 18.96 -21.35 5.40
C MET A 62 18.74 -19.98 4.71
N PRO A 63 19.79 -19.18 4.46
CA PRO A 63 19.65 -17.90 3.78
C PRO A 63 19.40 -18.08 2.27
N LEU A 64 18.49 -17.28 1.73
CA LEU A 64 18.18 -17.16 0.31
C LEU A 64 18.15 -15.68 -0.08
N ARG A 65 19.33 -15.06 -0.10
CA ARG A 65 19.49 -13.62 -0.31
C ARG A 65 18.93 -13.12 -1.64
N GLU A 66 19.15 -13.88 -2.72
CA GLU A 66 18.67 -13.51 -4.06
C GLU A 66 17.16 -13.34 -4.11
N PHE A 67 16.42 -14.18 -3.36
CA PHE A 67 14.98 -14.08 -3.24
C PHE A 67 14.57 -12.81 -2.48
N THR A 68 15.21 -12.52 -1.34
CA THR A 68 14.95 -11.30 -0.57
C THR A 68 15.25 -10.04 -1.40
N ASP A 69 16.37 -10.02 -2.12
CA ASP A 69 16.78 -8.89 -2.97
C ASP A 69 15.78 -8.68 -4.13
N SER A 70 15.28 -9.78 -4.73
CA SER A 70 14.23 -9.73 -5.76
C SER A 70 12.92 -9.12 -5.25
N ILE A 71 12.49 -9.48 -4.03
CA ILE A 71 11.31 -8.90 -3.39
C ILE A 71 11.49 -7.41 -3.18
N VAL A 72 12.62 -6.99 -2.59
CA VAL A 72 12.89 -5.56 -2.31
C VAL A 72 12.97 -4.75 -3.60
N SER A 73 13.60 -5.30 -4.64
CA SER A 73 13.67 -4.65 -5.96
C SER A 73 12.29 -4.48 -6.57
N THR A 74 11.46 -5.52 -6.53
CA THR A 74 10.08 -5.49 -7.06
C THR A 74 9.22 -4.48 -6.28
N ALA A 75 9.35 -4.43 -4.95
CA ALA A 75 8.64 -3.45 -4.12
C ALA A 75 9.02 -2.01 -4.48
N LYS A 76 10.32 -1.72 -4.65
CA LYS A 76 10.81 -0.40 -5.09
C LYS A 76 10.29 -0.03 -6.48
N TYR A 77 10.28 -0.99 -7.40
CA TYR A 77 9.75 -0.80 -8.74
C TYR A 77 8.25 -0.41 -8.69
N ILE A 78 7.42 -1.18 -7.98
CA ILE A 78 5.99 -0.88 -7.81
C ILE A 78 5.80 0.50 -7.18
N MET A 79 6.59 0.84 -6.16
CA MET A 79 6.51 2.14 -5.50
C MET A 79 6.80 3.29 -6.45
N ASN A 80 7.84 3.17 -7.29
CA ASN A 80 8.16 4.17 -8.30
C ASN A 80 7.04 4.29 -9.35
N GLN A 81 6.46 3.17 -9.77
CA GLN A 81 5.29 3.16 -10.67
C GLN A 81 4.09 3.90 -10.06
N VAL A 82 3.79 3.71 -8.77
CA VAL A 82 2.74 4.47 -8.06
C VAL A 82 3.05 5.97 -8.08
N ILE A 83 4.30 6.35 -7.76
CA ILE A 83 4.72 7.75 -7.70
C ILE A 83 4.60 8.41 -9.08
N GLU A 84 5.06 7.74 -10.13
CA GLU A 84 4.96 8.22 -11.51
C GLU A 84 3.50 8.32 -11.97
N PHE A 85 2.67 7.34 -11.64
CA PHE A 85 1.23 7.35 -11.93
C PHE A 85 0.52 8.54 -11.28
N ILE A 86 0.81 8.83 -10.01
CA ILE A 86 0.21 9.97 -9.30
C ILE A 86 0.69 11.30 -9.89
N ASN A 87 1.99 11.40 -10.17
CA ASN A 87 2.57 12.64 -10.69
C ASN A 87 2.13 12.94 -12.13
N SER A 88 2.04 11.93 -13.00
CA SER A 88 1.64 12.08 -14.41
C SER A 88 0.16 12.44 -14.58
N ASN A 89 -0.72 12.00 -13.68
CA ASN A 89 -2.16 12.26 -13.77
C ASN A 89 -2.54 13.71 -13.43
N GLN A 90 -2.88 14.50 -14.46
CA GLN A 90 -3.30 15.92 -14.32
C GLN A 90 -4.67 16.08 -13.63
N LYS A 91 -5.49 15.02 -13.59
CA LYS A 91 -6.82 15.02 -12.96
C LYS A 91 -6.79 15.42 -11.48
N TRP A 92 -5.71 15.05 -10.80
CA TRP A 92 -5.52 15.31 -9.37
C TRP A 92 -4.71 16.57 -9.07
N ASP A 93 -4.39 17.36 -10.11
CA ASP A 93 -3.81 18.68 -9.91
C ASP A 93 -4.75 19.55 -9.09
N ALA A 94 -4.14 20.39 -8.25
CA ALA A 94 -4.84 21.45 -7.57
C ALA A 94 -5.53 22.34 -8.63
N LYS A 95 -6.85 22.49 -8.54
CA LYS A 95 -7.55 23.61 -9.17
C LYS A 95 -7.17 24.87 -8.40
N VAL A 96 -5.94 25.33 -8.55
CA VAL A 96 -5.56 26.66 -8.08
C VAL A 96 -6.39 27.62 -8.92
N SER A 97 -7.45 28.17 -8.32
CA SER A 97 -8.23 29.28 -8.89
C SER A 97 -7.26 30.25 -9.53
N LYS A 98 -7.48 30.57 -10.81
CA LYS A 98 -6.69 31.43 -11.70
C LYS A 98 -6.36 32.79 -11.06
N LYS A 99 -5.50 32.84 -10.06
CA LYS A 99 -5.06 34.06 -9.40
C LYS A 99 -3.55 34.04 -9.32
N ARG A 100 -3.00 34.88 -10.19
CA ARG A 100 -1.62 35.36 -10.30
C ARG A 100 -0.66 34.44 -11.04
N ASN A 101 0.16 35.07 -11.87
CA ASN A 101 1.14 34.51 -12.79
C ASN A 101 1.96 33.38 -12.16
N LEU A 102 1.54 32.13 -12.36
CA LEU A 102 2.14 30.92 -11.78
C LEU A 102 2.80 30.03 -12.86
N GLN A 103 3.21 30.60 -14.00
CA GLN A 103 3.92 29.86 -15.06
C GLN A 103 5.22 29.24 -14.54
N TYR A 104 5.90 29.90 -13.61
CA TYR A 104 7.15 29.42 -12.99
C TYR A 104 6.94 28.29 -11.96
N TYR A 105 5.80 28.23 -11.28
CA TYR A 105 5.53 27.24 -10.22
C TYR A 105 5.00 25.90 -10.74
N LYS A 106 4.56 25.84 -12.01
CA LYS A 106 3.92 24.65 -12.59
C LYS A 106 4.91 23.54 -12.99
N LYS A 107 6.21 23.83 -13.03
CA LYS A 107 7.21 22.94 -13.65
C LYS A 107 7.68 21.80 -12.74
N ASN A 108 7.68 21.96 -11.41
CA ASN A 108 8.38 21.06 -10.49
C ASN A 108 7.60 20.73 -9.18
N GLN A 109 6.27 20.77 -9.15
CA GLN A 109 5.55 20.29 -7.95
C GLN A 109 5.32 18.79 -8.03
N GLN A 110 6.20 18.03 -7.39
CA GLN A 110 5.93 16.64 -7.07
C GLN A 110 4.73 16.58 -6.13
N LYS A 111 3.68 15.86 -6.54
CA LYS A 111 2.47 15.67 -5.70
C LYS A 111 2.79 14.76 -4.54
N VAL A 112 3.59 13.73 -4.79
CA VAL A 112 4.07 12.84 -3.74
C VAL A 112 5.21 13.54 -2.99
N ILE A 113 4.99 13.80 -1.70
CA ILE A 113 5.96 14.49 -0.82
C ILE A 113 6.82 13.52 0.00
N TYR A 114 6.34 12.30 0.19
CA TYR A 114 7.04 11.29 0.94
C TYR A 114 6.62 9.90 0.47
N GLY A 115 7.54 8.98 0.52
CA GLY A 115 7.28 7.56 0.31
C GLY A 115 8.18 6.77 1.25
N ASP A 116 7.58 5.86 2.02
CA ASP A 116 8.30 4.92 2.88
C ASP A 116 7.75 3.53 2.65
N THR A 117 8.65 2.59 2.31
CA THR A 117 8.45 1.14 2.12
C THR A 117 7.14 0.71 1.44
N ASP A 118 5.99 0.83 2.10
CA ASP A 118 4.66 0.44 1.63
C ASP A 118 3.64 1.59 1.55
N SER A 119 4.05 2.83 1.79
CA SER A 119 3.20 4.02 1.91
C SER A 119 3.71 5.21 1.11
N VAL A 120 2.79 6.02 0.59
CA VAL A 120 3.08 7.28 -0.12
C VAL A 120 2.16 8.39 0.37
N PHE A 121 2.71 9.58 0.52
CA PHE A 121 1.99 10.77 0.96
C PHE A 121 1.81 11.71 -0.21
N VAL A 122 0.55 11.99 -0.54
CA VAL A 122 0.17 12.86 -1.64
C VAL A 122 -0.29 14.20 -1.10
N ASN A 123 0.36 15.27 -1.54
CA ASN A 123 0.00 16.64 -1.24
C ASN A 123 -1.02 17.17 -2.24
N LEU A 124 -2.25 17.40 -1.77
CA LEU A 124 -3.36 17.93 -2.55
C LEU A 124 -3.64 19.39 -2.16
N LYS A 125 -2.89 20.33 -2.75
CA LYS A 125 -2.99 21.76 -2.43
C LYS A 125 -4.37 22.32 -2.81
N GLY A 126 -4.96 23.12 -1.92
CA GLY A 126 -6.22 23.83 -2.20
C GLY A 126 -7.46 22.93 -2.31
N ARG A 127 -7.40 21.70 -1.80
CA ARG A 127 -8.53 20.77 -1.74
C ARG A 127 -9.09 20.68 -0.34
N SER A 128 -10.41 20.52 -0.23
CA SER A 128 -11.05 20.26 1.06
C SER A 128 -10.72 18.84 1.54
N MET A 129 -10.84 18.61 2.85
CA MET A 129 -10.65 17.28 3.44
C MET A 129 -11.53 16.21 2.79
N GLN A 130 -12.80 16.53 2.52
CA GLN A 130 -13.74 15.60 1.89
C GLN A 130 -13.35 15.27 0.45
N GLU A 131 -12.83 16.25 -0.30
CA GLU A 131 -12.29 16.03 -1.65
C GLU A 131 -11.02 15.20 -1.62
N ALA A 132 -10.12 15.44 -0.67
CA ALA A 132 -8.88 14.67 -0.52
C ALA A 132 -9.17 13.18 -0.27
N VAL A 133 -10.14 12.84 0.59
CA VAL A 133 -10.54 11.45 0.82
C VAL A 133 -11.12 10.80 -0.44
N LYS A 134 -11.94 11.53 -1.21
CA LYS A 134 -12.47 11.03 -2.49
C LYS A 134 -11.35 10.78 -3.50
N ILE A 135 -10.41 11.71 -3.62
CA ILE A 135 -9.25 11.59 -4.51
C ILE A 135 -8.36 10.40 -4.10
N GLY A 136 -8.10 10.20 -2.80
CA GLY A 136 -7.33 9.04 -2.33
C GLY A 136 -7.99 7.70 -2.67
N LYS A 137 -9.31 7.59 -2.51
CA LYS A 137 -10.09 6.41 -2.95
C LYS A 137 -10.07 6.21 -4.46
N GLU A 138 -10.10 7.30 -5.22
CA GLU A 138 -10.03 7.26 -6.67
C GLU A 138 -8.66 6.80 -7.16
N ILE A 139 -7.57 7.37 -6.63
CA ILE A 139 -6.19 6.95 -6.94
C ILE A 139 -6.01 5.46 -6.67
N SER A 140 -6.46 4.99 -5.51
CA SER A 140 -6.31 3.59 -5.13
C SER A 140 -7.09 2.63 -6.02
N LYS A 141 -8.33 2.98 -6.37
CA LYS A 141 -9.14 2.20 -7.30
C LYS A 141 -8.54 2.18 -8.70
N GLU A 142 -8.09 3.33 -9.20
CA GLU A 142 -7.56 3.48 -10.56
C GLU A 142 -6.20 2.79 -10.71
N TYR A 143 -5.32 2.91 -9.71
CA TYR A 143 -4.04 2.20 -9.72
C TYR A 143 -4.24 0.68 -9.63
N THR A 144 -5.09 0.23 -8.70
CA THR A 144 -5.38 -1.20 -8.54
C THR A 144 -6.02 -1.78 -9.80
N GLY A 145 -6.97 -1.09 -10.42
CA GLY A 145 -7.63 -1.59 -11.64
C GLY A 145 -6.76 -1.57 -12.90
N ASN A 146 -5.75 -0.70 -12.99
CA ASN A 146 -4.90 -0.59 -14.17
C ASN A 146 -3.66 -1.47 -14.13
N TYR A 147 -3.11 -1.74 -12.94
CA TYR A 147 -1.80 -2.38 -12.78
C TYR A 147 -1.86 -3.76 -12.12
N ILE A 148 -3.02 -4.17 -11.60
CA ILE A 148 -3.22 -5.49 -10.98
C ILE A 148 -4.22 -6.24 -11.86
N GLU A 149 -3.72 -7.24 -12.61
CA GLU A 149 -4.45 -7.88 -13.70
C GLU A 149 -5.60 -8.80 -13.22
N ASN A 150 -5.57 -9.27 -11.95
CA ASN A 150 -6.59 -10.17 -11.40
C ASN A 150 -7.19 -9.66 -10.09
N GLU A 151 -8.50 -9.85 -9.91
CA GLU A 151 -9.22 -9.51 -8.66
C GLU A 151 -8.75 -10.35 -7.45
N ASP A 152 -8.19 -11.53 -7.74
CA ASP A 152 -7.61 -12.49 -6.79
C ASP A 152 -6.13 -12.22 -6.45
N ASP A 153 -5.50 -11.19 -7.02
CA ASP A 153 -4.12 -10.86 -6.69
C ASP A 153 -4.01 -10.31 -5.25
N PRO A 154 -3.02 -10.78 -4.47
CA PRO A 154 -2.86 -10.38 -3.08
C PRO A 154 -2.34 -8.95 -2.91
N ILE A 155 -1.80 -8.36 -3.98
CA ILE A 155 -1.25 -7.00 -3.97
C ILE A 155 -2.41 -6.04 -4.17
N LYS A 156 -2.65 -5.13 -3.21
CA LYS A 156 -3.71 -4.11 -3.27
C LYS A 156 -3.18 -2.79 -2.76
N PHE A 157 -3.50 -1.71 -3.47
CA PHE A 157 -3.17 -0.36 -3.02
C PHE A 157 -4.39 0.26 -2.34
N GLU A 158 -4.26 0.65 -1.07
CA GLU A 158 -5.37 1.15 -0.26
C GLU A 158 -5.08 2.57 0.26
N SER A 159 -6.08 3.45 0.21
CA SER A 159 -5.99 4.76 0.86
C SER A 159 -6.29 4.63 2.35
N LYS A 160 -5.27 4.68 3.21
CA LYS A 160 -5.42 4.68 4.68
C LYS A 160 -5.01 6.02 5.30
N GLY A 161 -5.99 6.69 5.92
CA GLY A 161 -5.77 7.90 6.71
C GLY A 161 -5.56 9.17 5.86
N MET A 162 -5.58 10.32 6.54
CA MET A 162 -5.26 11.62 5.97
C MET A 162 -4.51 12.43 7.03
N ILE A 163 -3.41 13.08 6.65
CA ILE A 163 -2.72 14.04 7.50
C ILE A 163 -3.02 15.43 6.97
N GLY A 164 -3.84 16.20 7.69
CA GLY A 164 -4.17 17.57 7.34
C GLY A 164 -3.16 18.53 7.94
N PHE A 165 -2.25 19.08 7.12
CA PHE A 165 -1.53 20.31 7.44
C PHE A 165 -2.11 21.44 6.60
N ILE A 166 -2.75 22.40 7.26
CA ILE A 166 -3.10 23.69 6.67
C ILE A 166 -1.79 24.50 6.69
N ILE A 167 -1.17 24.69 5.53
CA ILE A 167 -0.13 25.71 5.32
C ILE A 167 -0.72 26.78 4.41
#